data_AF-A0A844GLD4-F1
#
_entry.id   AF-A0A844GLD4-F1
#
_cell.length_a   1.000
_cell.length_b   1.000
_cell.length_c   1.000
_cell.angle_alpha   90.00
_cell.angle_beta   90.00
_cell.angle_gamma   90.00
#
_symmetry.space_group_name_H-M   'P 1'
#
loop_
_entity.id
_entity.type
_entity.pdbx_description
1 polymer ?
#
loop_
_entity_poly.entity_id
_entity_poly.type
_entity_poly.pdbx_seq_one_letter_code
_entity_poly.pdbx_strand_id
1 'polypeptide(L)'
;MDGEKAESILKKYNLEEKAEREFAKKTRGERGRINLVLRFRIYSEFLTKKQKELYEQRDKIVKENPNECPNFQTELKRNSYAHPECSFINDRVPKDFCLACSYYKENIKGIDENIKEVSDAIKTYEEKAVIDDIMR
;
A
#
# COMPACT_ATOMS: atom_id res chain seq x y z
N MET A 1 3.09 -0.73 -20.87
CA MET A 1 4.22 -1.36 -20.15
C MET A 1 3.95 -1.51 -18.64
N ASP A 2 2.73 -1.23 -18.15
CA ASP A 2 2.44 -1.23 -16.71
C ASP A 2 1.90 -2.57 -16.17
N GLY A 3 1.46 -3.47 -17.05
CA GLY A 3 0.99 -4.81 -16.68
C GLY A 3 2.07 -5.72 -16.08
N GLU A 4 3.30 -5.67 -16.61
CA GLU A 4 4.44 -6.44 -16.08
C GLU A 4 4.88 -5.96 -14.69
N LYS A 5 4.64 -4.68 -14.40
CA LYS A 5 4.89 -4.11 -13.06
C LYS A 5 3.89 -4.64 -12.05
N ALA A 6 2.61 -4.72 -12.36
CA ALA A 6 1.60 -5.18 -11.40
C ALA A 6 1.73 -6.69 -11.08
N GLU A 7 2.09 -7.53 -12.05
CA GLU A 7 2.34 -8.97 -11.82
C GLU A 7 3.60 -9.22 -11.01
N SER A 8 4.65 -8.42 -11.24
CA SER A 8 5.88 -8.53 -10.45
C SER A 8 5.67 -8.15 -8.97
N ILE A 9 4.73 -7.26 -8.64
CA ILE A 9 4.36 -6.95 -7.25
C ILE A 9 3.64 -8.11 -6.55
N LEU A 10 2.75 -8.84 -7.23
CA LEU A 10 2.15 -10.05 -6.65
C LEU A 10 3.19 -11.12 -6.33
N LYS A 11 4.19 -11.28 -7.22
CA LYS A 11 5.33 -12.18 -7.01
C LYS A 11 6.22 -11.72 -5.86
N LYS A 12 6.55 -10.42 -5.80
CA LYS A 12 7.36 -9.80 -4.72
C LYS A 12 6.82 -10.14 -3.33
N TYR A 13 5.50 -10.25 -3.18
CA TYR A 13 4.85 -10.56 -1.90
C TYR A 13 4.34 -12.00 -1.78
N ASN A 14 4.69 -12.91 -2.70
CA ASN A 14 4.23 -14.31 -2.72
C ASN A 14 2.70 -14.44 -2.64
N LEU A 15 1.97 -13.57 -3.34
CA LEU A 15 0.51 -13.52 -3.36
C LEU A 15 -0.09 -14.16 -4.62
N GLU A 16 0.67 -14.27 -5.70
CA GLU A 16 0.22 -14.78 -7.00
C GLU A 16 -0.45 -16.15 -6.88
N GLU A 17 0.25 -17.15 -6.33
CA GLU A 17 -0.32 -18.50 -6.19
C GLU A 17 -1.60 -18.53 -5.34
N LYS A 18 -1.67 -17.70 -4.30
CA LYS A 18 -2.86 -17.64 -3.43
C LYS A 18 -4.05 -17.06 -4.18
N ALA A 19 -3.80 -16.01 -4.95
CA ALA A 19 -4.80 -15.35 -5.76
C ALA A 19 -5.31 -16.25 -6.89
N GLU A 20 -4.43 -17.00 -7.55
CA GLU A 20 -4.78 -17.98 -8.59
C GLU A 20 -5.61 -19.14 -8.04
N ARG A 21 -5.25 -19.66 -6.86
CA ARG A 21 -6.05 -20.71 -6.19
C ARG A 21 -7.44 -20.22 -5.85
N GLU A 22 -7.57 -18.98 -5.37
CA GLU A 22 -8.88 -18.38 -5.07
C GLU A 22 -9.70 -18.16 -6.35
N PHE A 23 -9.07 -17.73 -7.44
CA PHE A 23 -9.71 -17.63 -8.75
C PHE A 23 -10.23 -18.99 -9.23
N ALA A 24 -9.37 -20.01 -9.26
CA ALA A 24 -9.74 -21.36 -9.68
C ALA A 24 -10.87 -21.95 -8.80
N LYS A 25 -10.90 -21.62 -7.52
CA LYS A 25 -11.97 -22.03 -6.60
C LYS A 25 -13.30 -21.35 -6.95
N LYS A 26 -13.29 -20.04 -7.25
CA LYS A 26 -14.50 -19.27 -7.57
C LYS A 26 -15.06 -19.59 -8.96
N THR A 27 -14.22 -19.95 -9.92
CA THR A 27 -14.64 -20.33 -11.28
C THR A 27 -14.80 -21.85 -11.46
N ARG A 28 -14.84 -22.61 -10.37
CA ARG A 28 -14.91 -24.06 -10.42
C ARG A 28 -16.23 -24.50 -11.07
N GLY A 29 -16.14 -25.09 -12.25
CA GLY A 29 -17.30 -25.58 -13.02
C GLY A 29 -17.86 -24.59 -14.03
N GLU A 30 -17.31 -23.37 -14.11
CA GLU A 30 -17.61 -22.47 -15.22
C GLU A 30 -17.09 -23.08 -16.53
N ARG A 31 -17.94 -23.09 -17.57
CA ARG A 31 -17.58 -23.50 -18.94
C ARG A 31 -17.66 -22.28 -19.83
N GLY A 32 -16.56 -21.93 -20.51
CA GLY A 32 -16.54 -20.79 -21.43
C GLY A 32 -15.26 -19.97 -21.33
N ARG A 33 -15.33 -18.70 -21.76
CA ARG A 33 -14.20 -17.76 -21.71
C ARG A 33 -13.84 -17.44 -20.26
N ILE A 34 -12.54 -17.26 -20.01
CA ILE A 34 -11.99 -16.92 -18.69
C ILE A 34 -12.62 -15.62 -18.17
N ASN A 35 -13.06 -15.62 -16.91
CA ASN A 35 -13.59 -14.43 -16.26
C ASN A 35 -12.45 -13.49 -15.78
N LEU A 36 -11.87 -12.72 -16.71
CA LEU A 36 -10.75 -11.82 -16.42
C LEU A 36 -11.11 -10.70 -15.44
N VAL A 37 -12.32 -10.13 -15.52
CA VAL A 37 -12.82 -9.17 -14.51
C VAL A 37 -12.71 -9.75 -13.09
N LEU A 38 -13.20 -10.98 -12.88
CA LEU A 38 -13.12 -11.64 -11.59
C LEU A 38 -11.67 -11.88 -11.15
N ARG A 39 -10.80 -12.29 -12.08
CA ARG A 39 -9.37 -12.53 -11.81
C ARG A 39 -8.67 -11.25 -11.34
N PHE A 40 -8.86 -10.13 -12.03
CA PHE A 40 -8.27 -8.85 -11.66
C PHE A 40 -8.79 -8.32 -10.33
N ARG A 41 -10.08 -8.51 -10.02
CA ARG A 41 -10.65 -8.16 -8.70
C ARG A 41 -10.04 -8.97 -7.57
N ILE A 42 -9.82 -10.26 -7.77
CA ILE A 42 -9.15 -11.10 -6.77
C ILE A 42 -7.72 -10.60 -6.54
N TYR A 43 -7.02 -10.20 -7.60
CA TYR A 43 -5.64 -9.69 -7.49
C TYR A 43 -5.58 -8.39 -6.69
N SER A 44 -6.48 -7.45 -6.99
CA SER A 44 -6.57 -6.19 -6.24
C SER A 44 -6.96 -6.43 -4.77
N GLU A 45 -7.83 -7.39 -4.45
CA GLU A 45 -8.18 -7.75 -3.07
C GLU A 45 -6.97 -8.25 -2.26
N PHE A 46 -6.16 -9.14 -2.85
CA PHE A 46 -4.95 -9.65 -2.18
C PHE A 46 -3.91 -8.54 -1.95
N LEU A 47 -3.70 -7.67 -2.95
CA LEU A 47 -2.82 -6.52 -2.80
C LEU A 47 -3.35 -5.51 -1.78
N THR A 48 -4.66 -5.29 -1.71
CA THR A 48 -5.27 -4.41 -0.70
C THR A 48 -5.04 -4.91 0.71
N LYS A 49 -5.13 -6.24 0.93
CA LYS A 49 -4.76 -6.84 2.22
C LYS A 49 -3.29 -6.58 2.54
N LYS A 50 -2.40 -6.74 1.56
CA LYS A 50 -0.97 -6.48 1.76
C LYS A 50 -0.67 -5.01 2.05
N GLN A 51 -1.37 -4.09 1.40
CA GLN A 51 -1.28 -2.67 1.65
C GLN A 51 -1.64 -2.33 3.10
N LYS A 52 -2.70 -2.95 3.65
CA LYS A 52 -3.07 -2.79 5.06
C LYS A 52 -1.98 -3.30 5.99
N GLU A 53 -1.37 -4.46 5.72
CA GLU A 53 -0.24 -4.96 6.51
C GLU A 53 0.94 -3.97 6.53
N LEU A 54 1.25 -3.34 5.39
CA LEU A 54 2.32 -2.33 5.30
C LEU A 54 1.98 -1.07 6.12
N TYR A 55 0.72 -0.61 6.08
CA TYR A 55 0.27 0.48 6.95
C TYR A 55 0.36 0.12 8.43
N GLU A 56 -0.04 -1.09 8.81
CA GLU A 56 0.09 -1.56 10.20
C GLU A 56 1.56 -1.64 10.65
N GLN A 57 2.47 -2.07 9.77
CA GLN A 57 3.92 -2.07 10.04
C GLN A 57 4.45 -0.66 10.27
N ARG A 58 4.06 0.29 9.39
CA ARG A 58 4.40 1.70 9.54
C ARG A 58 3.90 2.24 10.89
N ASP A 59 2.63 2.01 11.21
CA ASP A 59 2.01 2.50 12.44
C ASP A 59 2.67 1.93 13.70
N LYS A 60 3.15 0.67 13.67
CA LYS A 60 3.89 0.07 14.78
C LYS A 60 5.23 0.78 15.03
N ILE A 61 6.03 0.99 13.99
CA ILE A 61 7.34 1.66 14.11
C ILE A 61 7.18 3.05 14.73
N VAL A 62 6.15 3.77 14.27
CA VAL A 62 5.79 5.11 14.75
C VAL A 62 5.36 5.09 16.22
N LYS A 63 4.56 4.09 16.62
CA LYS A 63 4.08 3.96 18.01
C LYS A 63 5.15 3.50 18.98
N GLU A 64 6.08 2.65 18.54
CA GLU A 64 7.16 2.09 19.37
C GLU A 64 8.29 3.08 19.62
N ASN A 65 8.54 4.00 18.68
CA ASN A 65 9.62 4.97 18.78
C ASN A 65 9.11 6.42 18.68
N PRO A 66 8.24 6.84 19.61
CA PRO A 66 7.67 8.18 19.58
C PRO A 66 8.79 9.23 19.62
N ASN A 67 9.81 9.04 20.47
CA ASN A 67 10.84 10.04 20.78
C ASN A 67 12.03 10.12 19.80
N GLU A 68 12.19 9.17 18.87
CA GLU A 68 13.39 9.08 18.01
C GLU A 68 13.29 9.91 16.72
N CYS A 69 12.11 10.46 16.43
CA CYS A 69 12.00 11.51 15.44
C CYS A 69 12.57 12.81 16.04
N PRO A 70 13.61 13.44 15.46
CA PRO A 70 14.24 14.65 16.01
C PRO A 70 13.28 15.83 16.25
N ASN A 71 12.12 15.86 15.60
CA ASN A 71 11.05 16.85 15.81
C ASN A 71 10.01 16.46 16.88
N PHE A 72 10.13 15.28 17.50
CA PHE A 72 9.24 14.84 18.57
C PHE A 72 9.60 15.45 19.92
N GLN A 73 10.89 15.70 20.17
CA GLN A 73 11.37 16.19 21.47
C GLN A 73 11.45 17.73 21.58
N THR A 74 11.52 18.47 20.47
CA THR A 74 11.81 19.92 20.47
C THR A 74 10.58 20.83 20.64
N GLU A 75 9.34 20.34 20.45
CA GLU A 75 8.16 21.23 20.38
C GLU A 75 7.07 20.99 21.44
N LEU A 76 7.34 20.19 22.48
CA LEU A 76 6.29 19.83 23.43
C LEU A 76 5.74 20.99 24.31
N LYS A 77 6.23 22.25 24.25
CA LYS A 77 5.94 23.21 25.34
C LYS A 77 5.73 24.73 25.11
N ARG A 78 5.76 25.38 23.93
CA ARG A 78 5.88 26.87 23.93
C ARG A 78 5.05 27.75 22.97
N ASN A 79 3.88 27.36 22.46
CA ASN A 79 3.00 28.37 21.84
C ASN A 79 1.51 27.99 21.89
N SER A 80 0.65 28.96 22.21
CA SER A 80 -0.81 28.78 22.32
C SER A 80 -1.58 29.15 21.03
N TYR A 81 -0.89 29.75 20.05
CA TYR A 81 -1.45 30.17 18.76
C TYR A 81 -0.65 29.68 17.53
N ALA A 82 0.44 28.93 17.72
CA ALA A 82 0.90 27.97 16.72
C ALA A 82 0.19 26.66 17.09
N HIS A 83 -0.60 26.05 16.20
CA HIS A 83 -1.12 24.74 16.58
C HIS A 83 0.05 23.73 16.69
N PRO A 84 -0.10 22.64 17.45
CA PRO A 84 0.90 21.62 17.80
C PRO A 84 1.61 20.89 16.64
N GLU A 85 1.75 21.48 15.46
CA GLU A 85 1.75 20.85 14.14
C GLU A 85 2.99 20.05 13.75
N CYS A 86 3.91 19.81 14.69
CA CYS A 86 4.65 18.55 14.74
C CYS A 86 3.77 17.37 15.24
N SER A 87 2.54 17.23 14.72
CA SER A 87 1.55 16.24 15.17
C SER A 87 1.13 15.25 14.09
N PHE A 88 2.00 14.79 13.17
CA PHE A 88 1.49 14.04 12.01
C PHE A 88 2.31 12.85 11.54
N ILE A 89 2.88 12.07 12.45
CA ILE A 89 3.38 10.74 12.07
C ILE A 89 2.21 9.78 11.68
N ASN A 90 0.97 10.15 12.01
CA ASN A 90 -0.26 9.44 11.60
C ASN A 90 -0.80 9.80 10.20
N ASP A 91 -0.27 10.81 9.51
CA ASP A 91 -0.71 11.08 8.13
C ASP A 91 -0.12 10.01 7.19
N ARG A 92 -0.98 9.44 6.34
CA ARG A 92 -0.62 8.38 5.36
C ARG A 92 0.24 8.89 4.19
N VAL A 93 0.58 10.18 4.19
CA VAL A 93 1.34 10.84 3.12
C VAL A 93 2.58 11.50 3.74
N PRO A 94 3.79 11.20 3.25
CA PRO A 94 4.99 11.87 3.73
C PRO A 94 4.97 13.35 3.33
N LYS A 95 5.28 14.24 4.28
CA LYS A 95 5.45 15.68 4.04
C LYS A 95 6.91 16.00 3.72
N ASP A 96 7.18 17.15 3.10
CA ASP A 96 8.52 17.52 2.64
C ASP A 96 9.59 17.48 3.74
N PHE A 97 9.24 17.83 4.98
CA PHE A 97 10.16 17.76 6.12
C PHE A 97 10.53 16.33 6.51
N CYS A 98 9.65 15.34 6.28
CA CYS A 98 9.96 13.93 6.52
C CYS A 98 11.09 13.46 5.60
N LEU A 99 11.14 13.97 4.37
CA LEU A 99 12.15 13.60 3.38
C LEU A 99 13.57 14.00 3.80
N ALA A 100 13.74 14.96 4.72
CA ALA A 100 15.03 15.36 5.26
C ALA A 100 15.43 14.58 6.52
N CYS A 101 14.47 13.97 7.23
CA CYS A 101 14.66 13.28 8.50
C CYS A 101 15.44 11.95 8.34
N SER A 102 16.53 11.75 9.08
CA SER A 102 17.33 10.51 9.08
C SER A 102 16.50 9.32 9.54
N TYR A 103 15.77 9.47 10.64
CA TYR A 103 14.89 8.43 11.18
C TYR A 103 13.84 7.96 10.15
N TYR A 104 13.21 8.91 9.43
CA TYR A 104 12.27 8.59 8.36
C TYR A 104 12.95 7.83 7.21
N LYS A 105 14.11 8.31 6.74
CA LYS A 105 14.86 7.66 5.65
C LYS A 105 15.27 6.23 5.97
N GLU A 106 15.66 5.99 7.21
CA GLU A 106 16.17 4.69 7.67
C GLU A 106 15.04 3.70 7.97
N ASN A 107 13.92 4.16 8.55
CA ASN A 107 12.92 3.25 9.12
C ASN A 107 11.55 3.25 8.42
N ILE A 108 11.15 4.36 7.78
CA ILE A 108 9.78 4.53 7.26
C ILE A 108 9.74 4.61 5.73
N LYS A 109 10.74 5.25 5.11
CA LYS A 109 10.77 5.53 3.66
C LYS A 109 10.56 4.28 2.81
N GLY A 110 11.25 3.18 3.13
CA GLY A 110 11.09 1.94 2.38
C GLY A 110 9.68 1.34 2.48
N ILE A 111 8.98 1.56 3.60
CA ILE A 111 7.60 1.11 3.78
C ILE A 111 6.65 1.98 2.95
N ASP A 112 6.83 3.31 2.96
CA ASP A 112 6.04 4.22 2.14
C ASP A 112 6.22 3.94 0.63
N GLU A 113 7.46 3.66 0.19
CA GLU A 113 7.75 3.26 -1.20
C GLU A 113 7.04 1.95 -1.56
N ASN A 114 7.09 0.94 -0.69
CA ASN A 114 6.37 -0.31 -0.86
C ASN A 114 4.84 -0.10 -0.91
N ILE A 115 4.28 0.77 -0.06
CA ILE A 115 2.85 1.11 -0.07
C ILE A 115 2.48 1.73 -1.42
N LYS A 116 3.31 2.63 -1.94
CA LYS A 116 3.08 3.28 -3.24
C LYS A 116 3.09 2.26 -4.38
N GLU A 117 4.09 1.39 -4.44
CA GLU A 117 4.16 0.31 -5.44
C GLU A 117 2.92 -0.60 -5.42
N VAL A 118 2.47 -1.00 -4.22
CA VAL A 118 1.26 -1.82 -4.06
C VAL A 118 0.02 -1.04 -4.51
N SER A 119 -0.07 0.26 -4.19
CA SER A 119 -1.17 1.13 -4.60
C SER A 119 -1.28 1.27 -6.12
N ASP A 120 -0.14 1.43 -6.80
CA ASP A 120 -0.08 1.55 -8.26
C ASP A 120 -0.47 0.21 -8.93
N ALA A 121 -0.06 -0.92 -8.36
CA ALA A 121 -0.47 -2.25 -8.82
C ALA A 121 -1.98 -2.49 -8.65
N ILE A 122 -2.57 -2.08 -7.51
CA ILE A 122 -4.02 -2.15 -7.28
C ILE A 122 -4.77 -1.37 -8.37
N LYS A 123 -4.40 -0.11 -8.60
CA LYS A 123 -5.01 0.73 -9.64
C LYS A 123 -4.93 0.08 -11.01
N THR A 124 -3.77 -0.48 -11.36
CA THR A 124 -3.58 -1.17 -12.65
C THR A 124 -4.57 -2.34 -12.82
N TYR A 125 -4.81 -3.14 -11.78
CA TYR A 125 -5.77 -4.24 -11.85
C TYR A 125 -7.22 -3.76 -11.87
N GLU A 126 -7.56 -2.71 -11.12
CA GLU A 126 -8.89 -2.10 -11.15
C GLU A 126 -9.20 -1.53 -12.53
N GLU A 127 -8.26 -0.81 -13.14
CA GLU A 127 -8.38 -0.28 -14.51
C GLU A 127 -8.55 -1.41 -15.53
N LYS A 128 -7.74 -2.47 -15.45
CA LYS A 128 -7.89 -3.65 -16.32
C LYS A 128 -9.25 -4.34 -16.15
N ALA A 129 -9.76 -4.41 -14.92
CA ALA A 129 -11.09 -4.97 -14.66
C ALA A 129 -12.19 -4.13 -15.31
N VAL A 130 -12.10 -2.80 -15.23
CA VAL A 130 -13.06 -1.88 -15.87
C VAL A 130 -12.99 -2.01 -17.39
N ILE A 131 -11.79 -2.05 -17.98
CA ILE A 131 -11.62 -2.18 -19.42
C ILE A 131 -12.20 -3.50 -19.94
N ASP A 132 -11.91 -4.63 -19.27
CA ASP A 132 -12.45 -5.94 -19.67
C ASP A 132 -13.98 -6.00 -19.54
N ASP A 133 -14.55 -5.31 -18.54
CA ASP A 133 -16.00 -5.23 -18.35
C ASP A 133 -16.68 -4.41 -19.45
N ILE A 134 -16.05 -3.32 -19.92
CA ILE A 134 -16.56 -2.49 -21.02
C ILE A 134 -16.45 -3.19 -22.38
N MET A 135 -15.40 -3.99 -22.59
CA MET A 135 -15.16 -4.69 -23.86
C MET A 135 -15.94 -6.01 -24.01
N ARG A 136 -16.72 -6.41 -22.99
CA ARG A 136 -17.58 -7.61 -22.99
C ARG A 136 -18.95 -7.34 -23.57
#